data_AF-A0A645IM44-F1
#
_entry.id   AF-A0A645IM44-F1
#
_cell.length_a   1.000
_cell.length_b   1.000
_cell.length_c   1.000
_cell.angle_alpha   90.00
_cell.angle_beta   90.00
_cell.angle_gamma   90.00
#
_symmetry.space_group_name_H-M   'P 1'
#
loop_
_entity.id
_entity.type
_entity.pdbx_description
1 polymer ?
#
loop_
_entity_poly.entity_id
_entity_poly.type
_entity_poly.pdbx_seq_one_letter_code
_entity_poly.pdbx_strand_id
1 'polypeptide(L)' 'MKDRQTREPLAEFGKSSPVMNEVKKYLLDHGVYLYTHWHTILILPPLIISEEQLREGFAVIDQALEIADRAVLQY' A
#
# COMPACT_ATOMS: atom_id res chain seq x y z
N MET A 1 -0.97 1.52 -9.35
CA MET A 1 -1.69 1.17 -10.60
C MET A 1 -0.76 0.26 -11.40
N LYS A 2 -1.28 -0.72 -12.14
CA LYS A 2 -0.45 -1.61 -12.96
C LYS A 2 0.01 -0.93 -14.25
N ASP A 3 -0.88 -0.16 -14.86
CA ASP A 3 -0.63 0.66 -16.04
C ASP A 3 -1.07 2.10 -15.75
N ARG A 4 -0.18 3.07 -16.03
CA ARG A 4 -0.42 4.49 -15.76
C ARG A 4 -1.26 5.18 -16.85
N GLN A 5 -1.21 4.71 -18.10
CA GLN A 5 -1.99 5.25 -19.21
C GLN A 5 -3.44 4.75 -19.15
N THR A 6 -3.62 3.43 -19.06
CA THR A 6 -4.96 2.82 -19.04
C THR A 6 -5.61 2.89 -17.67
N ARG A 7 -4.83 3.21 -16.62
CA ARG A 7 -5.24 3.21 -15.21
C ARG A 7 -5.70 1.83 -14.74
N GLU A 8 -5.18 0.77 -15.36
CA GLU A 8 -5.44 -0.61 -14.93
C GLU A 8 -5.04 -0.77 -13.44
N PRO A 9 -5.94 -1.28 -12.58
CA PRO A 9 -5.65 -1.43 -11.16
C PRO A 9 -4.63 -2.54 -10.90
N LEU A 10 -3.97 -2.48 -9.73
CA LEU A 10 -3.03 -3.54 -9.30
C LEU A 10 -3.72 -4.83 -8.88
N ALA A 11 -5.04 -4.79 -8.66
CA ALA A 11 -5.86 -5.93 -8.29
C ALA A 11 -7.22 -5.82 -8.97
N GLU A 12 -7.77 -6.96 -9.40
CA GLU A 12 -9.11 -7.07 -9.97
C GLU A 12 -10.19 -6.70 -8.95
N PHE A 13 -11.38 -6.35 -9.46
CA PHE A 13 -12.56 -6.17 -8.62
C PHE A 13 -12.83 -7.42 -7.77
N GLY A 14 -13.07 -7.22 -6.48
CA GLY A 14 -13.37 -8.30 -5.54
C GLY A 14 -12.16 -9.09 -5.04
N LYS A 15 -10.93 -8.82 -5.52
CA LYS A 15 -9.74 -9.65 -5.24
C LYS A 15 -8.54 -8.84 -4.76
N SER A 16 -7.60 -9.52 -4.10
CA SER A 16 -6.24 -9.00 -3.90
C SER A 16 -5.36 -9.39 -5.09
N SER A 17 -4.11 -8.93 -5.09
CA SER A 17 -3.07 -9.38 -6.02
C SER A 17 -1.80 -9.78 -5.27
N PRO A 18 -0.89 -10.54 -5.90
CA PRO A 18 0.40 -10.89 -5.28
C PRO A 18 1.16 -9.66 -4.80
N VAL A 19 1.19 -8.59 -5.60
CA VAL A 19 1.83 -7.32 -5.26
C VAL A 19 1.18 -6.68 -4.02
N MET A 20 -0.16 -6.62 -3.96
CA MET A 20 -0.85 -6.06 -2.80
C MET A 20 -0.66 -6.90 -1.53
N ASN A 21 -0.55 -8.22 -1.67
CA ASN A 21 -0.24 -9.10 -0.55
C ASN A 21 1.18 -8.88 -0.03
N GLU A 22 2.14 -8.64 -0.92
CA GLU A 22 3.53 -8.31 -0.57
C GLU A 22 3.62 -6.95 0.15
N VAL A 23 2.95 -5.92 -0.38
CA VAL A 23 2.83 -4.60 0.27
C VAL A 23 2.26 -4.75 1.67
N LYS A 24 1.14 -5.47 1.82
CA LYS A 24 0.51 -5.69 3.12
C LYS A 24 1.44 -6.43 4.09
N LYS A 25 2.17 -7.43 3.60
CA LYS A 25 3.13 -8.18 4.41
C LYS A 25 4.29 -7.28 4.87
N TYR A 26 4.87 -6.49 3.97
CA TYR A 26 5.95 -5.56 4.29
C TYR A 26 5.52 -4.58 5.39
N LEU A 27 4.35 -3.95 5.22
CA LEU A 27 3.80 -3.02 6.22
C LEU A 27 3.69 -3.68 7.60
N LEU A 28 3.11 -4.88 7.66
CA LEU A 28 2.93 -5.60 8.92
C LEU A 28 4.27 -5.99 9.56
N ASP A 29 5.22 -6.49 8.77
CA ASP A 29 6.55 -6.87 9.24
C ASP A 29 7.34 -5.65 9.80
N HIS A 30 7.02 -4.44 9.33
CA HIS A 30 7.64 -3.18 9.74
C HIS A 30 6.77 -2.36 10.70
N GLY A 31 5.80 -2.98 11.37
CA GLY A 31 5.05 -2.38 12.47
C GLY A 31 3.84 -1.54 12.07
N VAL A 32 3.49 -1.47 10.78
CA VAL A 32 2.28 -0.78 10.30
C VAL A 32 1.19 -1.80 9.96
N TYR A 33 0.20 -1.92 10.84
CA TYR A 33 -1.01 -2.67 10.54
C TYR A 33 -2.04 -1.79 9.85
N LEU A 34 -2.51 -2.21 8.67
CA LEU A 34 -3.61 -1.57 7.97
C LEU A 34 -4.41 -2.56 7.12
N TYR A 35 -5.53 -2.09 6.59
CA TYR A 35 -6.39 -2.85 5.69
C TYR A 35 -6.23 -2.40 4.24
N THR A 36 -6.24 -3.37 3.33
CA THR A 36 -6.26 -3.15 1.89
C THR A 36 -7.60 -3.61 1.31
N HIS A 37 -8.32 -2.71 0.65
CA HIS A 37 -9.49 -3.07 -0.15
C HIS A 37 -9.09 -3.18 -1.61
N TRP A 38 -8.82 -4.41 -2.05
CA TRP A 38 -8.25 -4.73 -3.36
C TRP A 38 -6.91 -4.02 -3.59
N HIS A 39 -6.88 -2.94 -4.38
CA HIS A 39 -5.69 -2.14 -4.70
C HIS A 39 -5.62 -0.82 -3.91
N THR A 40 -6.52 -0.62 -2.94
CA THR A 40 -6.60 0.59 -2.13
C THR A 40 -6.10 0.33 -0.71
N ILE A 41 -5.18 1.15 -0.22
CA ILE A 41 -4.74 1.17 1.18
C ILE A 41 -5.68 2.07 1.97
N LEU A 42 -6.23 1.57 3.08
CA LEU A 42 -7.03 2.38 4.00
C LEU A 42 -6.20 2.80 5.21
N ILE A 43 -5.92 4.10 5.29
CA ILE A 43 -5.16 4.72 6.38
C ILE A 43 -6.17 5.29 7.37
N LEU A 44 -6.44 4.53 8.42
CA LEU A 44 -7.44 4.84 9.46
C LEU A 44 -6.77 4.77 10.85
N PRO A 45 -5.84 5.69 11.16
CA PRO A 45 -5.13 5.69 12.43
C PRO A 45 -6.08 6.01 13.60
N PRO A 46 -5.71 5.65 14.85
CA PRO A 46 -6.48 6.03 16.02
C PRO A 46 -6.47 7.54 16.22
N LEU A 47 -7.55 8.09 16.79
CA LEU A 47 -7.71 9.54 16.99
C LEU A 47 -6.64 10.16 17.92
N ILE A 48 -6.01 9.35 18.76
CA ILE A 48 -4.98 9.76 19.72
C ILE A 48 -3.56 9.69 19.15
N ILE A 49 -3.39 9.36 17.86
CA ILE A 49 -2.06 9.26 17.24
C ILE A 49 -1.34 10.62 17.29
N SER A 50 -0.05 10.60 17.60
CA SER A 50 0.79 11.80 17.55
C SER A 50 1.30 12.08 16.14
N GLU A 51 1.77 13.31 15.90
CA GLU A 51 2.40 13.68 14.64
C GLU A 51 3.65 12.84 14.34
N GLU A 52 4.44 12.51 15.36
CA GLU A 52 5.65 11.70 15.19
C GLU A 52 5.32 10.28 14.76
N GLN A 53 4.34 9.64 15.40
CA GLN A 53 3.86 8.32 15.01
C GLN A 53 3.28 8.31 13.59
N LEU A 54 2.62 9.40 13.17
CA LEU A 54 2.18 9.55 11.78
C LEU A 54 3.36 9.61 10.82
N ARG A 55 4.41 10.38 11.14
CA ARG A 55 5.63 10.46 10.31
C ARG A 55 6.32 9.10 10.18
N GLU A 56 6.47 8.38 11.29
CA GLU A 56 7.01 7.01 11.31
C GLU A 56 6.18 6.08 10.43
N GLY A 57 4.85 6.07 10.62
CA GLY A 57 3.95 5.23 9.83
C GLY A 57 3.97 5.56 8.34
N PHE A 58 4.00 6.84 7.98
CA PHE A 58 4.08 7.26 6.57
C PHE A 58 5.41 6.90 5.93
N ALA A 59 6.53 6.97 6.66
CA ALA A 59 7.83 6.54 6.13
C ALA A 59 7.82 5.05 5.76
N VAL A 60 7.21 4.20 6.59
CA VAL A 60 7.07 2.77 6.27
C VAL A 60 6.12 2.54 5.09
N ILE A 61 5.03 3.32 4.98
CA ILE A 61 4.12 3.25 3.84
C ILE A 61 4.81 3.65 2.53
N ASP A 62 5.63 4.71 2.55
CA ASP A 62 6.40 5.15 1.39
C ASP A 62 7.33 4.04 0.86
N GLN A 63 8.09 3.41 1.75
CA GLN A 63 8.93 2.27 1.41
C GLN A 63 8.12 1.07 0.87
N ALA A 64 6.94 0.80 1.44
CA ALA A 64 6.08 -0.27 0.96
C ALA A 64 5.57 0.00 -0.47
N LEU A 65 5.34 1.27 -0.84
CA LEU A 65 4.87 1.64 -2.17
C LEU A 65 5.93 1.40 -3.26
N GLU A 66 7.22 1.37 -2.93
CA GLU A 66 8.27 0.99 -3.89
C GLU A 66 8.07 -0.43 -4.45
N ILE A 67 7.48 -1.34 -3.67
CA ILE A 67 7.09 -2.69 -4.12
C ILE A 67 6.08 -2.59 -5.27
N ALA A 68 5.08 -1.72 -5.10
CA ALA A 68 4.06 -1.50 -6.11
C ALA A 68 4.62 -0.78 -7.34
N ASP A 69 5.55 0.17 -7.16
CA ASP A 69 6.20 0.88 -8.27
C ASP A 69 7.04 -0.04 -9.16
N ARG A 70 7.75 -1.02 -8.58
CA ARG A 70 8.48 -2.05 -9.34
C ARG A 70 7.57 -2.92 -10.21
N ALA A 71 6.30 -3.05 -9.84
CA ALA A 71 5.31 -3.82 -10.59
C ALA A 71 4.62 -3.03 -11.73
N VAL A 72 4.92 -1.74 -11.87
CA VAL A 72 4.35 -0.88 -12.92
C VAL A 72 4.98 -1.25 -14.27
N LEU A 73 4.15 -1.47 -15.30
CA LEU A 73 4.63 -1.60 -16.67
C LEU A 73 5.11 -0.23 -17.18
N GLN A 74 6.38 -0.13 -17.54
CA GLN A 74 6.93 1.06 -18.22
C GLN A 74 6.72 0.89 -19.72
N TYR A 75 6.02 1.84 -20.34
CA TYR A 75 5.98 2.07 -21.79
C TYR A 75 6.38 3.51 -22.08
#